data_AF-A0A2P6WBJ3-F1
#
_entry.id   AF-A0A2P6WBJ3-F1
#
_cell.length_a   1.000
_cell.length_b   1.000
_cell.length_c   1.000
_cell.angle_alpha   90.00
_cell.angle_beta   90.00
_cell.angle_gamma   90.00
#
_symmetry.space_group_name_H-M   'P 1'
#
loop_
_entity.id
_entity.type
_entity.pdbx_description
1 polymer ?
#
loop_
_entity_poly.entity_id
_entity_poly.type
_entity_poly.pdbx_seq_one_letter_code
_entity_poly.pdbx_strand_id
1 'polypeptide(L)'
;MMQMIRLGQTLHGYQDGHSLLAGSENLPHGAESTLFVLSDLSGPQVVSGFDEYLTGYPLPEIASYAFAKTWYAPEMQRPGCVWTHTLLVRFADMAQIDNFGTLLSCFKRPIADPKSWIEYKERVTVEVSREAPDLDVVKPPFPIVSSVLKALYDTAELPVLLPAVDSRQFESLVLRIWSQQWPRVRRTFRFCTGAIENRTVDGKPFDLQVVPFKGIARIQREVRDSVLVDSENSVEEPHSRSWLNILLNDFYGRDFALQQFIWEYGADVAPKRSSFKKLIEAFQLSSEHSASFEDCWNTLLTLFPSQAEGARLKLAAALPGKTYYYDLPLSNRVTVLITSQRDSSYPKRLMESPDIERFATDFALADTLQAIASAPNINSFGEKLVQTIASSLSPEQLKTAASIPSALICFCSVETQS
;
A
#
# COMPACT_ATOMS: atom_id res chain seq x y z
N MET A 1 -11.12 4.78 -19.16
CA MET A 1 -11.10 6.24 -19.43
C MET A 1 -9.66 6.73 -19.30
N MET A 2 -9.10 7.32 -20.35
CA MET A 2 -7.74 7.89 -20.31
C MET A 2 -7.76 9.18 -19.49
N GLN A 3 -6.82 9.32 -18.56
CA GLN A 3 -6.63 10.54 -17.79
C GLN A 3 -5.27 11.16 -18.13
N MET A 4 -5.22 12.49 -18.11
CA MET A 4 -4.00 13.24 -18.32
C MET A 4 -3.48 13.74 -16.98
N ILE A 5 -2.26 13.37 -16.63
CA ILE A 5 -1.55 13.91 -15.47
C ILE A 5 -0.40 14.80 -15.94
N ARG A 6 -0.11 15.87 -15.18
CA ARG A 6 1.02 16.75 -15.44
C ARG A 6 2.05 16.58 -14.33
N LEU A 7 3.24 16.13 -14.72
CA LEU A 7 4.36 15.90 -13.83
C LEU A 7 5.27 17.12 -13.81
N GLY A 8 5.76 17.48 -12.63
CA GLY A 8 6.93 18.34 -12.54
C GLY A 8 8.17 17.58 -13.00
N GLN A 9 9.23 18.31 -13.34
CA GLN A 9 10.53 17.71 -13.62
C GLN A 9 11.68 18.62 -13.21
N THR A 10 12.84 18.01 -12.97
CA THR A 10 14.10 18.69 -12.71
C THR A 10 15.24 17.97 -13.41
N LEU A 11 16.22 18.74 -13.86
CA LEU A 11 17.49 18.26 -14.37
C LEU A 11 18.62 18.69 -13.41
N HIS A 12 19.35 17.71 -12.90
CA HIS A 12 20.59 17.92 -12.16
C HIS A 12 21.78 17.44 -12.97
N GLY A 13 22.92 18.10 -12.78
CA GLY A 13 24.17 17.78 -13.43
C GLY A 13 25.26 18.75 -13.01
N TYR A 14 26.26 18.94 -13.87
CA TYR A 14 27.49 19.65 -13.52
C TYR A 14 27.75 20.83 -14.44
N GLN A 15 27.92 22.03 -13.86
CA GLN A 15 28.45 23.21 -14.55
C GLN A 15 29.68 23.77 -13.81
N ASP A 16 29.54 24.08 -12.52
CA ASP A 16 30.62 24.48 -11.60
C ASP A 16 30.67 23.58 -10.34
N GLY A 17 30.15 22.36 -10.49
CA GLY A 17 29.79 21.45 -9.41
C GLY A 17 28.42 20.83 -9.67
N HIS A 18 28.09 19.77 -8.93
CA HIS A 18 26.75 19.19 -8.97
C HIS A 18 25.73 20.25 -8.55
N SER A 19 24.66 20.44 -9.32
CA SER A 19 23.64 21.46 -9.06
C SER A 19 22.35 21.18 -9.83
N LEU A 20 21.28 21.88 -9.45
CA LEU A 20 20.05 21.96 -10.23
C LEU A 20 20.27 22.88 -11.45
N LEU A 21 20.12 22.34 -12.66
CA LEU A 21 20.39 23.06 -13.91
C LEU A 21 19.12 23.59 -14.57
N ALA A 22 18.01 22.86 -14.42
CA ALA A 22 16.69 23.29 -14.90
C ALA A 22 15.60 22.59 -14.07
N GLY A 23 14.45 23.24 -13.93
CA GLY A 23 13.28 22.66 -13.28
C GLY A 23 11.99 23.36 -13.70
N SER A 24 10.90 22.60 -13.71
CA SER A 24 9.58 23.09 -14.13
C SER A 24 8.82 23.85 -13.06
N GLU A 25 9.33 23.84 -11.84
CA GLU A 25 8.75 24.52 -10.69
C GLU A 25 9.83 24.92 -9.68
N ASN A 26 9.52 25.93 -8.87
CA ASN A 26 10.41 26.36 -7.79
C ASN A 26 10.30 25.38 -6.63
N LEU A 27 11.45 24.98 -6.10
CA LEU A 27 11.53 24.04 -4.98
C LEU A 27 11.85 24.80 -3.69
N PRO A 28 11.19 24.48 -2.57
CA PRO A 28 11.63 24.94 -1.27
C PRO A 28 12.95 24.24 -0.88
N HIS A 29 13.66 24.85 0.06
CA HIS A 29 15.02 24.46 0.43
C HIS A 29 15.14 22.98 0.87
N GLY A 30 14.18 22.43 1.61
CA GLY A 30 14.25 21.04 2.07
C GLY A 30 14.14 20.04 0.91
N ALA A 31 13.21 20.27 -0.01
CA ALA A 31 13.08 19.49 -1.23
C ALA A 31 14.32 19.61 -2.14
N GLU A 32 14.84 20.82 -2.34
CA GLU A 32 16.05 21.08 -3.12
C GLU A 32 17.27 20.38 -2.51
N SER A 33 17.46 20.47 -1.18
CA SER A 33 18.56 19.79 -0.48
C SER A 33 18.47 18.27 -0.62
N THR A 34 17.26 17.71 -0.57
CA THR A 34 17.05 16.25 -0.73
C THR A 34 17.37 15.82 -2.15
N LEU A 35 16.86 16.54 -3.14
CA LEU A 35 17.13 16.30 -4.56
C LEU A 35 18.61 16.45 -4.89
N PHE A 36 19.29 17.46 -4.36
CA PHE A 36 20.71 17.68 -4.55
C PHE A 36 21.53 16.45 -4.18
N VAL A 37 21.31 15.90 -2.97
CA VAL A 37 22.03 14.71 -2.49
C VAL A 37 21.65 13.47 -3.28
N LEU A 38 20.36 13.25 -3.54
CA LEU A 38 19.88 12.01 -4.14
C LEU A 38 19.97 11.97 -5.67
N SER A 39 20.24 13.11 -6.31
CA SER A 39 20.53 13.22 -7.75
C SER A 39 22.01 13.11 -8.09
N ASP A 40 22.91 13.11 -7.11
CA ASP A 40 24.31 12.84 -7.37
C ASP A 40 24.58 11.32 -7.46
N LEU A 41 25.80 10.96 -7.88
CA LEU A 41 26.25 9.58 -8.00
C LEU A 41 25.97 8.80 -6.70
N SER A 42 25.46 7.57 -6.85
CA SER A 42 25.04 6.73 -5.73
C SER A 42 26.18 6.17 -4.88
N GLY A 43 27.41 6.58 -5.12
CA GLY A 43 28.62 6.17 -4.41
C GLY A 43 29.86 6.91 -4.93
N PRO A 44 31.07 6.52 -4.49
CA PRO A 44 32.29 7.32 -4.69
C PRO A 44 32.86 7.18 -6.12
N GLN A 45 32.48 6.12 -6.82
CA GLN A 45 32.95 5.82 -8.17
C GLN A 45 31.92 4.97 -8.90
N VAL A 46 31.92 5.07 -10.24
CA VAL A 46 31.08 4.24 -11.10
C VAL A 46 31.51 2.78 -10.99
N VAL A 47 30.53 1.89 -10.92
CA VAL A 47 30.73 0.43 -11.00
C VAL A 47 30.25 -0.04 -12.37
N SER A 48 31.04 -0.87 -13.05
CA SER A 48 30.66 -1.44 -14.34
C SER A 48 29.32 -2.17 -14.26
N GLY A 49 28.39 -1.87 -15.16
CA GLY A 49 27.02 -2.37 -15.16
C GLY A 49 26.04 -1.50 -14.37
N PHE A 50 26.51 -0.46 -13.68
CA PHE A 50 25.70 0.44 -12.85
C PHE A 50 25.85 1.91 -13.28
N ASP A 51 26.03 2.10 -14.58
CA ASP A 51 26.23 3.38 -15.26
C ASP A 51 24.93 4.14 -15.56
N GLU A 52 23.78 3.53 -15.34
CA GLU A 52 22.51 4.23 -15.17
C GLU A 52 21.66 3.53 -14.12
N TYR A 53 20.72 4.22 -13.47
CA TYR A 53 19.83 3.59 -12.49
C TYR A 53 18.62 4.45 -12.17
N LEU A 54 17.60 3.83 -11.59
CA LEU A 54 16.39 4.45 -11.11
C LEU A 54 16.45 4.67 -9.60
N THR A 55 15.88 5.78 -9.14
CA THR A 55 15.76 6.12 -7.71
C THR A 55 14.36 6.66 -7.45
N GLY A 56 13.69 6.17 -6.41
CA GLY A 56 12.35 6.61 -6.01
C GLY A 56 12.29 6.96 -4.53
N TYR A 57 11.75 8.14 -4.18
CA TYR A 57 11.60 8.59 -2.78
C TYR A 57 10.58 9.74 -2.63
N PRO A 58 9.96 9.90 -1.45
CA PRO A 58 9.07 11.03 -1.18
C PRO A 58 9.81 12.37 -1.01
N LEU A 59 9.11 13.44 -1.37
CA LEU A 59 9.39 14.83 -1.02
C LEU A 59 8.15 15.41 -0.31
N PRO A 60 7.98 15.17 1.01
CA PRO A 60 6.75 15.54 1.73
C PRO A 60 6.47 17.05 1.74
N GLU A 61 7.52 17.88 1.76
CA GLU A 61 7.42 19.34 1.80
C GLU A 61 6.62 19.90 0.62
N ILE A 62 6.73 19.27 -0.56
CA ILE A 62 5.99 19.66 -1.78
C ILE A 62 4.87 18.67 -2.14
N ALA A 63 4.54 17.75 -1.24
CA ALA A 63 3.55 16.68 -1.44
C ALA A 63 3.74 15.92 -2.77
N SER A 64 5.00 15.61 -3.13
CA SER A 64 5.35 14.91 -4.37
C SER A 64 6.27 13.73 -4.11
N TYR A 65 6.29 12.79 -5.05
CA TYR A 65 7.21 11.68 -5.11
C TYR A 65 8.23 11.95 -6.22
N ALA A 66 9.51 11.87 -5.88
CA ALA A 66 10.60 11.98 -6.84
C ALA A 66 10.87 10.60 -7.45
N PHE A 67 10.70 10.48 -8.75
CA PHE A 67 11.12 9.32 -9.53
C PHE A 67 12.20 9.76 -10.51
N ALA A 68 13.44 9.36 -10.24
CA ALA A 68 14.62 9.84 -10.93
C ALA A 68 15.30 8.74 -11.74
N LYS A 69 15.84 9.12 -12.89
CA LYS A 69 16.81 8.32 -13.65
C LYS A 69 18.13 9.06 -13.71
N THR A 70 19.19 8.38 -13.30
CA THR A 70 20.56 8.89 -13.30
C THR A 70 21.37 8.16 -14.36
N TRP A 71 22.22 8.89 -15.08
CA TRP A 71 23.18 8.36 -16.06
C TRP A 71 24.57 8.87 -15.76
N TYR A 72 25.56 8.01 -15.90
CA TYR A 72 26.95 8.44 -15.95
C TYR A 72 27.17 9.37 -17.16
N ALA A 73 27.97 10.41 -16.95
CA ALA A 73 28.28 11.44 -17.94
C ALA A 73 29.77 11.36 -18.35
N PRO A 74 30.18 10.35 -19.13
CA PRO A 74 31.57 10.20 -19.58
C PRO A 74 32.04 11.35 -20.48
N GLU A 75 31.12 12.10 -21.07
CA GLU A 75 31.41 13.30 -21.85
C GLU A 75 31.97 14.47 -21.02
N MET A 76 31.87 14.41 -19.69
CA MET A 76 32.39 15.45 -18.79
C MET A 76 33.84 15.17 -18.41
N GLN A 77 34.65 16.23 -18.27
CA GLN A 77 36.09 16.11 -17.98
C GLN A 77 36.39 15.46 -16.62
N ARG A 78 35.48 15.59 -15.64
CA ARG A 78 35.68 15.10 -14.28
C ARG A 78 35.05 13.70 -14.11
N PRO A 79 35.81 12.70 -13.62
CA PRO A 79 35.25 11.41 -13.27
C PRO A 79 34.17 11.51 -12.19
N GLY A 80 33.17 10.64 -12.28
CA GLY A 80 32.06 10.57 -11.32
C GLY A 80 30.89 11.51 -11.62
N CYS A 81 30.98 12.35 -12.66
CA CYS A 81 29.87 13.20 -13.07
C CYS A 81 28.69 12.38 -13.59
N VAL A 82 27.49 12.85 -13.27
CA VAL A 82 26.23 12.24 -13.68
C VAL A 82 25.26 13.29 -14.19
N TRP A 83 24.31 12.81 -14.99
CA TRP A 83 23.07 13.51 -15.30
C TRP A 83 21.93 12.84 -14.55
N THR A 84 21.05 13.63 -13.93
CA THR A 84 19.84 13.09 -13.32
C THR A 84 18.62 13.87 -13.74
N HIS A 85 17.70 13.17 -14.37
CA HIS A 85 16.37 13.67 -14.67
C HIS A 85 15.41 13.10 -13.62
N THR A 86 14.76 13.97 -12.87
CA THR A 86 13.73 13.59 -11.88
C THR A 86 12.36 14.04 -12.34
N LEU A 87 11.41 13.12 -12.35
CA LEU A 87 9.98 13.39 -12.49
C LEU A 87 9.38 13.57 -11.10
N LEU A 88 8.57 14.62 -10.93
CA LEU A 88 7.88 14.95 -9.69
C LEU A 88 6.41 14.61 -9.83
N VAL A 89 6.00 13.50 -9.21
CA VAL A 89 4.63 12.99 -9.23
C VAL A 89 3.91 13.45 -7.97
N ARG A 90 2.90 14.31 -8.07
CA ARG A 90 2.15 14.77 -6.89
C ARG A 90 1.48 13.59 -6.20
N PHE A 91 1.42 13.60 -4.88
CA PHE A 91 0.78 12.55 -4.09
C PHE A 91 -0.70 12.33 -4.44
N ALA A 92 -1.39 13.40 -4.84
CA ALA A 92 -2.78 13.34 -5.32
C ALA A 92 -2.92 12.58 -6.66
N ASP A 93 -1.88 12.59 -7.50
CA ASP A 93 -1.89 11.96 -8.83
C ASP A 93 -1.37 10.51 -8.78
N MET A 94 -0.69 10.09 -7.71
CA MET A 94 -0.19 8.71 -7.52
C MET A 94 -1.26 7.63 -7.62
N ALA A 95 -2.51 7.95 -7.30
CA ALA A 95 -3.68 7.06 -7.41
C ALA A 95 -4.30 7.05 -8.82
N GLN A 96 -3.73 7.77 -9.78
CA GLN A 96 -4.17 7.73 -11.18
C GLN A 96 -3.23 6.87 -12.05
N ILE A 97 -2.07 6.50 -11.51
CA ILE A 97 -1.04 5.72 -12.19
C ILE A 97 -1.14 4.27 -11.71
N ASP A 98 -1.59 3.36 -12.58
CA ASP A 98 -1.68 1.94 -12.22
C ASP A 98 -0.36 1.20 -12.47
N ASN A 99 0.36 1.58 -13.52
CA ASN A 99 1.67 1.02 -13.87
C ASN A 99 2.71 2.13 -13.97
N PHE A 100 3.61 2.20 -12.98
CA PHE A 100 4.69 3.20 -12.94
C PHE A 100 5.80 2.95 -13.97
N GLY A 101 5.85 1.75 -14.57
CA GLY A 101 6.73 1.47 -15.70
C GLY A 101 6.46 2.38 -16.90
N THR A 102 5.23 2.88 -17.05
CA THR A 102 4.87 3.81 -18.14
C THR A 102 5.65 5.13 -18.07
N LEU A 103 6.06 5.55 -16.87
CA LEU A 103 6.83 6.77 -16.66
C LEU A 103 8.27 6.68 -17.19
N LEU A 104 8.78 5.47 -17.47
CA LEU A 104 10.11 5.30 -18.05
C LEU A 104 10.26 6.02 -19.40
N SER A 105 9.18 6.07 -20.18
CA SER A 105 9.14 6.77 -21.47
C SER A 105 9.31 8.29 -21.36
N CYS A 106 9.12 8.86 -20.17
CA CYS A 106 9.26 10.29 -19.91
C CYS A 106 10.71 10.71 -19.65
N PHE A 107 11.59 9.77 -19.32
CA PHE A 107 12.99 10.08 -19.08
C PHE A 107 13.75 10.33 -20.38
N LYS A 108 14.23 11.56 -20.52
CA LYS A 108 15.21 11.96 -21.53
C LYS A 108 16.58 12.11 -20.89
N ARG A 109 17.62 11.51 -21.49
CA ARG A 109 19.01 11.79 -21.10
C ARG A 109 19.40 13.15 -21.70
N PRO A 110 19.90 14.09 -20.91
CA PRO A 110 20.33 15.39 -21.42
C PRO A 110 21.59 15.27 -22.28
N ILE A 111 21.81 16.31 -23.09
CA ILE A 111 23.09 16.57 -23.75
C ILE A 111 23.79 17.73 -23.05
N ALA A 112 25.12 17.78 -23.14
CA ALA A 112 25.95 18.83 -22.53
C ALA A 112 25.88 20.17 -23.30
N ASP A 113 24.66 20.65 -23.58
CA ASP A 113 24.37 21.96 -24.17
C ASP A 113 23.25 22.65 -23.37
N PRO A 114 23.53 23.75 -22.65
CA PRO A 114 22.54 24.49 -21.87
C PRO A 114 21.28 24.90 -22.64
N LYS A 115 21.37 25.11 -23.96
CA LYS A 115 20.21 25.45 -24.79
C LYS A 115 19.20 24.32 -24.87
N SER A 116 19.65 23.08 -24.78
CA SER A 116 18.78 21.89 -24.79
C SER A 116 18.02 21.69 -23.49
N TRP A 117 18.43 22.35 -22.40
CA TRP A 117 17.83 22.13 -21.08
C TRP A 117 16.49 22.87 -20.88
N ILE A 118 16.08 23.69 -21.86
CA ILE A 118 14.81 24.43 -21.81
C ILE A 118 13.61 23.50 -21.66
N GLU A 119 13.66 22.28 -22.22
CA GLU A 119 12.57 21.31 -22.13
C GLU A 119 12.27 20.87 -20.68
N TYR A 120 13.27 20.90 -19.80
CA TYR A 120 13.12 20.53 -18.39
C TYR A 120 12.48 21.64 -17.54
N LYS A 121 12.24 22.83 -18.13
CA LYS A 121 11.50 23.92 -17.49
C LYS A 121 9.99 23.82 -17.69
N GLU A 122 9.54 22.92 -18.54
CA GLU A 122 8.12 22.67 -18.77
C GLU A 122 7.64 21.44 -18.00
N ARG A 123 6.33 21.35 -17.71
CA ARG A 123 5.77 20.13 -17.11
C ARG A 123 5.58 19.04 -18.16
N VAL A 124 5.86 17.79 -17.82
CA VAL A 124 5.61 16.63 -18.69
C VAL A 124 4.15 16.23 -18.58
N THR A 125 3.46 16.07 -19.71
CA THR A 125 2.09 15.53 -19.71
C THR A 125 2.14 14.06 -20.03
N VAL A 126 1.50 13.23 -19.20
CA VAL A 126 1.47 11.78 -19.34
C VAL A 126 0.03 11.30 -19.44
N GLU A 127 -0.21 10.46 -20.44
CA GLU A 127 -1.45 9.70 -20.57
C GLU A 127 -1.38 8.49 -19.65
N VAL A 128 -2.28 8.44 -18.67
CA VAL A 128 -2.44 7.27 -17.80
C VAL A 128 -3.75 6.56 -18.15
N SER A 129 -3.67 5.25 -18.28
CA SER A 129 -4.81 4.39 -18.52
C SER A 129 -4.84 3.29 -17.46
N ARG A 130 -6.03 3.05 -16.89
CA ARG A 130 -6.25 1.90 -16.00
C ARG A 130 -6.09 0.55 -16.70
N GLU A 131 -6.27 0.56 -18.02
CA GLU A 131 -6.11 -0.59 -18.90
C GLU A 131 -4.81 -0.51 -19.70
N ALA A 132 -3.86 0.35 -19.29
CA ALA A 132 -2.56 0.40 -19.94
C ALA A 132 -1.99 -1.04 -19.94
N PRO A 133 -1.67 -1.59 -21.13
CA PRO A 133 -1.10 -2.91 -21.21
C PRO A 133 0.14 -2.91 -20.33
N ASP A 134 0.34 -4.05 -19.68
CA ASP A 134 1.62 -4.35 -19.09
C ASP A 134 2.63 -4.20 -20.23
N LEU A 135 3.49 -3.17 -20.19
CA LEU A 135 4.53 -2.99 -21.21
C LEU A 135 5.19 -4.36 -21.39
N ASP A 136 5.50 -4.76 -22.64
CA ASP A 136 6.15 -6.04 -23.00
C ASP A 136 7.56 -6.14 -22.38
N VAL A 137 7.58 -6.20 -21.06
CA VAL A 137 8.75 -6.22 -20.21
C VAL A 137 8.82 -7.64 -19.70
N VAL A 138 9.93 -8.30 -20.03
CA VAL A 138 10.24 -9.64 -19.55
C VAL A 138 10.01 -9.68 -18.04
N LYS A 139 9.05 -10.52 -17.64
CA LYS A 139 8.73 -10.69 -16.23
C LYS A 139 9.90 -11.40 -15.55
N PRO A 140 10.39 -10.91 -14.40
CA PRO A 140 11.44 -11.58 -13.68
C PRO A 140 11.04 -13.02 -13.33
N PRO A 141 12.01 -13.96 -13.18
CA PRO A 141 11.73 -15.33 -12.80
C PRO A 141 10.98 -15.45 -11.46
N PHE A 142 10.16 -16.48 -11.33
CA PHE A 142 9.33 -16.69 -10.15
C PHE A 142 10.08 -16.74 -8.81
N PRO A 143 11.21 -17.48 -8.67
CA PRO A 143 11.88 -17.59 -7.39
C PRO A 143 12.39 -16.24 -6.85
N ILE A 144 12.91 -15.38 -7.72
CA ILE A 144 13.44 -14.08 -7.28
C ILE A 144 12.32 -13.12 -6.87
N VAL A 145 11.18 -13.12 -7.58
CA VAL A 145 10.01 -12.31 -7.20
C VAL A 145 9.49 -12.75 -5.83
N SER A 146 9.35 -14.07 -5.63
CA SER A 146 8.93 -14.66 -4.36
C SER A 146 9.85 -14.24 -3.21
N SER A 147 11.18 -14.40 -3.38
CA SER A 147 12.18 -14.02 -2.37
C SER A 147 12.13 -12.53 -2.01
N VAL A 148 12.00 -11.65 -3.00
CA VAL A 148 11.95 -10.20 -2.75
C VAL A 148 10.64 -9.80 -2.06
N LEU A 149 9.48 -10.31 -2.51
CA LEU A 149 8.20 -10.02 -1.84
C LEU A 149 8.20 -10.53 -0.40
N LYS A 150 8.71 -11.75 -0.15
CA LYS A 150 8.90 -12.32 1.19
C LYS A 150 9.76 -11.40 2.06
N ALA A 151 10.93 -10.99 1.58
CA ALA A 151 11.82 -10.08 2.30
C ALA A 151 11.18 -8.71 2.55
N LEU A 152 10.44 -8.15 1.60
CA LEU A 152 9.83 -6.84 1.76
C LEU A 152 8.69 -6.81 2.78
N TYR A 153 7.95 -7.90 2.95
CA TYR A 153 6.71 -7.90 3.72
C TYR A 153 6.75 -8.75 5.00
N ASP A 154 7.60 -9.77 5.10
CA ASP A 154 7.86 -10.44 6.39
C ASP A 154 8.75 -9.62 7.31
N THR A 155 9.75 -8.96 6.74
CA THR A 155 10.67 -8.06 7.44
C THR A 155 10.39 -6.62 7.05
N ALA A 156 9.13 -6.22 7.17
CA ALA A 156 8.62 -4.94 6.67
C ALA A 156 9.26 -3.67 7.25
N GLU A 157 9.98 -3.79 8.35
CA GLU A 157 10.72 -2.67 8.98
C GLU A 157 12.20 -2.64 8.54
N LEU A 158 12.71 -3.70 7.90
CA LEU A 158 14.11 -3.82 7.50
C LEU A 158 14.31 -3.46 6.01
N PRO A 159 15.39 -2.77 5.66
CA PRO A 159 15.85 -2.61 4.29
C PRO A 159 16.15 -3.96 3.62
N VAL A 160 15.80 -4.08 2.34
CA VAL A 160 16.13 -5.26 1.53
C VAL A 160 17.25 -4.91 0.56
N LEU A 161 18.31 -5.72 0.58
CA LEU A 161 19.45 -5.63 -0.35
C LEU A 161 19.32 -6.75 -1.39
N LEU A 162 19.34 -6.37 -2.66
CA LEU A 162 19.19 -7.27 -3.80
C LEU A 162 20.45 -7.19 -4.68
N PRO A 163 21.40 -8.14 -4.55
CA PRO A 163 22.59 -8.18 -5.39
C PRO A 163 22.24 -8.38 -6.86
N ALA A 164 22.88 -7.62 -7.74
CA ALA A 164 22.67 -7.69 -9.17
C ALA A 164 23.99 -7.58 -9.95
N VAL A 165 23.96 -8.10 -11.18
CA VAL A 165 25.05 -8.02 -12.16
C VAL A 165 25.13 -6.62 -12.74
N ASP A 166 23.97 -6.01 -13.01
CA ASP A 166 23.81 -4.66 -13.52
C ASP A 166 22.56 -3.99 -12.93
N SER A 167 22.44 -2.68 -13.11
CA SER A 167 21.36 -1.88 -12.56
C SER A 167 20.00 -2.10 -13.22
N ARG A 168 19.97 -2.66 -14.44
CA ARG A 168 18.75 -2.90 -15.22
C ARG A 168 18.11 -4.23 -14.87
N GLN A 169 18.89 -5.20 -14.40
CA GLN A 169 18.48 -6.58 -14.13
C GLN A 169 17.14 -6.68 -13.37
N PHE A 170 16.91 -5.79 -12.40
CA PHE A 170 15.70 -5.79 -11.57
C PHE A 170 14.84 -4.53 -11.65
N GLU A 171 15.03 -3.66 -12.66
CA GLU A 171 14.18 -2.46 -12.82
C GLU A 171 12.69 -2.83 -12.94
N SER A 172 12.38 -3.83 -13.78
CA SER A 172 11.00 -4.28 -13.97
C SER A 172 10.38 -4.86 -12.70
N LEU A 173 11.17 -5.58 -11.90
CA LEU A 173 10.76 -6.13 -10.61
C LEU A 173 10.38 -4.98 -9.66
N VAL A 174 11.28 -4.02 -9.49
CA VAL A 174 11.11 -2.89 -8.57
C VAL A 174 9.88 -2.06 -8.94
N LEU A 175 9.70 -1.74 -10.22
CA LEU A 175 8.58 -0.93 -10.69
C LEU A 175 7.24 -1.66 -10.58
N ARG A 176 7.20 -2.97 -10.79
CA ARG A 176 5.99 -3.79 -10.59
C ARG A 176 5.62 -3.87 -9.11
N ILE A 177 6.60 -4.07 -8.21
CA ILE A 177 6.36 -4.04 -6.76
C ILE A 177 5.81 -2.68 -6.33
N TRP A 178 6.41 -1.59 -6.80
CA TRP A 178 5.92 -0.24 -6.50
C TRP A 178 4.49 -0.04 -7.03
N SER A 179 4.19 -0.52 -8.24
CA SER A 179 2.84 -0.45 -8.84
C SER A 179 1.81 -1.29 -8.09
N GLN A 180 2.18 -2.44 -7.51
CA GLN A 180 1.29 -3.33 -6.77
C GLN A 180 0.83 -2.74 -5.42
N GLN A 181 1.59 -1.83 -4.82
CA GLN A 181 1.22 -1.20 -3.54
C GLN A 181 0.00 -0.26 -3.71
N TRP A 182 -0.81 -0.05 -2.67
CA TRP A 182 -1.88 0.95 -2.73
C TRP A 182 -1.33 2.38 -2.59
N PRO A 183 -2.07 3.41 -3.05
CA PRO A 183 -1.52 4.76 -3.24
C PRO A 183 -0.80 5.36 -2.03
N ARG A 184 -1.21 5.08 -0.78
CA ARG A 184 -0.54 5.66 0.39
C ARG A 184 0.82 5.03 0.68
N VAL A 185 1.02 3.73 0.44
CA VAL A 185 2.34 3.09 0.59
C VAL A 185 3.27 3.42 -0.56
N ARG A 186 2.73 3.57 -1.78
CA ARG A 186 3.53 4.04 -2.93
C ARG A 186 4.22 5.36 -2.65
N ARG A 187 3.60 6.25 -1.87
CA ARG A 187 4.15 7.55 -1.47
C ARG A 187 5.31 7.45 -0.49
N THR A 188 5.48 6.33 0.20
CA THR A 188 6.51 6.16 1.25
C THR A 188 7.59 5.16 0.88
N PHE A 189 7.33 4.28 -0.09
CA PHE A 189 8.28 3.28 -0.54
C PHE A 189 9.49 3.93 -1.22
N ARG A 190 10.70 3.59 -0.79
CA ARG A 190 11.96 4.15 -1.28
C ARG A 190 12.79 3.06 -1.91
N PHE A 191 13.32 3.32 -3.10
CA PHE A 191 14.11 2.32 -3.81
C PHE A 191 15.24 2.94 -4.64
N CYS A 192 16.27 2.15 -4.91
CA CYS A 192 17.33 2.49 -5.85
C CYS A 192 17.76 1.22 -6.59
N THR A 193 17.81 1.27 -7.93
CA THR A 193 18.21 0.11 -8.76
C THR A 193 19.71 0.04 -9.02
N GLY A 194 20.48 1.01 -8.52
CA GLY A 194 21.94 1.03 -8.62
C GLY A 194 22.57 1.71 -7.42
N ALA A 195 22.33 1.16 -6.23
CA ALA A 195 22.90 1.63 -4.98
C ALA A 195 24.36 1.15 -4.84
N ILE A 196 25.32 2.01 -5.20
CA ILE A 196 26.75 1.74 -5.02
C ILE A 196 27.15 1.90 -3.53
N GLU A 197 26.50 2.83 -2.85
CA GLU A 197 26.47 3.05 -1.39
C GLU A 197 25.06 2.94 -0.82
N ASN A 198 24.97 2.82 0.50
CA ASN A 198 23.69 2.89 1.19
C ASN A 198 22.98 4.21 0.88
N ARG A 199 21.79 4.11 0.27
CA ARG A 199 20.93 5.25 -0.01
C ARG A 199 20.02 5.50 1.19
N THR A 200 20.02 6.74 1.66
CA THR A 200 19.21 7.18 2.80
C THR A 200 18.46 8.46 2.46
N VAL A 201 17.30 8.64 3.08
CA VAL A 201 16.57 9.90 3.13
C VAL A 201 16.10 10.10 4.57
N ASP A 202 16.28 11.29 5.11
CA ASP A 202 16.03 11.60 6.53
C ASP A 202 16.70 10.60 7.50
N GLY A 203 17.93 10.19 7.18
CA GLY A 203 18.71 9.22 7.96
C GLY A 203 18.20 7.78 7.94
N LYS A 204 17.13 7.49 7.19
CA LYS A 204 16.58 6.13 7.05
C LYS A 204 17.04 5.50 5.75
N PRO A 205 17.59 4.27 5.77
CA PRO A 205 17.88 3.53 4.55
C PRO A 205 16.65 3.32 3.67
N PHE A 206 16.88 3.18 2.38
CA PHE A 206 15.85 2.86 1.41
C PHE A 206 15.26 1.47 1.66
N ASP A 207 13.99 1.26 1.29
CA ASP A 207 13.26 0.02 1.55
C ASP A 207 13.77 -1.14 0.67
N LEU A 208 14.16 -0.85 -0.58
CA LEU A 208 14.74 -1.80 -1.53
C LEU A 208 15.94 -1.20 -2.25
N GLN A 209 17.09 -1.83 -2.13
CA GLN A 209 18.33 -1.40 -2.78
C GLN A 209 18.87 -2.52 -3.65
N VAL A 210 18.90 -2.31 -4.96
CA VAL A 210 19.63 -3.18 -5.88
C VAL A 210 21.08 -2.73 -5.87
N VAL A 211 21.98 -3.66 -5.58
CA VAL A 211 23.38 -3.36 -5.26
C VAL A 211 24.32 -4.19 -6.13
N PRO A 212 25.49 -3.67 -6.54
CA PRO A 212 26.50 -4.49 -7.18
C PRO A 212 27.00 -5.59 -6.26
N PHE A 213 27.22 -6.81 -6.76
CA PHE A 213 27.81 -7.91 -5.98
C PHE A 213 29.11 -7.51 -5.26
N LYS A 214 29.97 -6.74 -5.92
CA LYS A 214 31.24 -6.26 -5.35
C LYS A 214 31.07 -5.29 -4.17
N GLY A 215 29.91 -4.64 -4.05
CA GLY A 215 29.61 -3.64 -3.02
C GLY A 215 28.88 -4.18 -1.79
N ILE A 216 28.33 -5.41 -1.85
CA ILE A 216 27.36 -5.89 -0.85
C ILE A 216 27.90 -5.89 0.58
N ALA A 217 29.10 -6.44 0.78
CA ALA A 217 29.70 -6.58 2.11
C ALA A 217 29.97 -5.22 2.79
N ARG A 218 30.10 -4.14 2.01
CA ARG A 218 30.25 -2.79 2.54
C ARG A 218 28.91 -2.21 2.95
N ILE A 219 27.91 -2.29 2.07
CA ILE A 219 26.55 -1.79 2.35
C ILE A 219 25.94 -2.52 3.56
N GLN A 220 26.15 -3.83 3.71
CA GLN A 220 25.69 -4.57 4.89
C GLN A 220 26.31 -4.09 6.21
N ARG A 221 27.54 -3.55 6.18
CA ARG A 221 28.17 -2.95 7.36
C ARG A 221 27.57 -1.58 7.70
N GLU A 222 27.18 -0.83 6.68
CA GLU A 222 26.47 0.46 6.81
C GLU A 222 25.01 0.27 7.27
N VAL A 223 24.37 -0.81 6.83
CA VAL A 223 22.98 -1.19 7.13
C VAL A 223 22.95 -2.50 7.92
N ARG A 224 23.30 -2.41 9.21
CA ARG A 224 23.46 -3.58 10.10
C ARG A 224 22.23 -4.49 10.16
N ASP A 225 21.04 -3.89 10.16
CA ASP A 225 19.76 -4.63 10.18
C ASP A 225 19.14 -4.59 8.78
N SER A 226 19.63 -5.46 7.89
CA SER A 226 19.11 -5.60 6.52
C SER A 226 18.88 -7.06 6.16
N VAL A 227 17.97 -7.29 5.20
CA VAL A 227 17.75 -8.61 4.61
C VAL A 227 18.44 -8.69 3.26
N LEU A 228 19.37 -9.64 3.14
CA LEU A 228 20.02 -9.97 1.87
C LEU A 228 19.18 -11.02 1.14
N VAL A 229 18.76 -10.71 -0.08
CA VAL A 229 18.13 -11.69 -0.97
C VAL A 229 19.20 -12.39 -1.78
N ASP A 230 19.21 -13.73 -1.76
CA ASP A 230 20.06 -14.52 -2.65
C ASP A 230 19.45 -14.53 -4.05
N SER A 231 19.95 -13.67 -4.93
CA SER A 231 19.45 -13.53 -6.30
C SER A 231 19.92 -14.63 -7.24
N GLU A 232 20.98 -15.37 -6.89
CA GLU A 232 21.56 -16.43 -7.75
C GLU A 232 21.00 -17.81 -7.41
N ASN A 233 20.72 -18.09 -6.12
CA ASN A 233 20.24 -19.40 -5.66
C ASN A 233 18.81 -19.36 -5.12
N SER A 234 17.98 -18.38 -5.53
CA SER A 234 16.57 -18.39 -5.19
C SER A 234 15.91 -19.69 -5.68
N VAL A 235 15.52 -20.56 -4.75
CA VAL A 235 14.81 -21.81 -5.03
C VAL A 235 13.31 -21.59 -4.89
N GLU A 236 12.52 -22.29 -5.71
CA GLU A 236 11.07 -22.38 -5.54
C GLU A 236 10.75 -23.07 -4.20
N GLU A 237 10.36 -22.29 -3.19
CA GLU A 237 9.84 -22.85 -1.93
C GLU A 237 8.42 -23.37 -2.16
N PRO A 238 8.06 -24.57 -1.64
CA PRO A 238 6.68 -25.05 -1.68
C PRO A 238 5.75 -24.05 -1.01
N HIS A 239 4.75 -23.58 -1.74
CA HIS A 239 3.83 -22.53 -1.34
C HIS A 239 2.99 -22.90 -0.11
N SER A 240 3.52 -22.65 1.08
CA SER A 240 2.79 -22.80 2.35
C SER A 240 2.11 -21.49 2.80
N ARG A 241 2.42 -20.35 2.18
CA ARG A 241 1.97 -19.02 2.61
C ARG A 241 1.00 -18.41 1.61
N SER A 242 -0.25 -18.35 2.03
CA SER A 242 -1.38 -17.91 1.23
C SER A 242 -1.31 -16.45 0.74
N TRP A 243 -0.85 -15.51 1.59
CA TRP A 243 -0.73 -14.10 1.22
C TRP A 243 0.29 -13.86 0.09
N LEU A 244 1.38 -14.64 0.06
CA LEU A 244 2.44 -14.48 -0.93
C LEU A 244 1.95 -14.91 -2.31
N ASN A 245 1.15 -15.98 -2.38
CA ASN A 245 0.55 -16.44 -3.63
C ASN A 245 -0.39 -15.39 -4.23
N ILE A 246 -1.17 -14.69 -3.41
CA ILE A 246 -2.03 -13.60 -3.86
C ILE A 246 -1.20 -12.50 -4.54
N LEU A 247 -0.10 -12.07 -3.91
CA LEU A 247 0.79 -11.06 -4.50
C LEU A 247 1.50 -11.56 -5.75
N LEU A 248 1.92 -12.83 -5.79
CA LEU A 248 2.54 -13.42 -6.98
C LEU A 248 1.55 -13.49 -8.15
N ASN A 249 0.31 -13.91 -7.89
CA ASN A 249 -0.75 -13.94 -8.90
C ASN A 249 -1.03 -12.54 -9.45
N ASP A 250 -1.14 -11.51 -8.60
CA ASP A 250 -1.29 -10.13 -9.06
C ASP A 250 -0.06 -9.63 -9.82
N PHE A 251 1.15 -9.97 -9.37
CA PHE A 251 2.40 -9.55 -10.01
C PHE A 251 2.52 -10.07 -11.45
N TYR A 252 2.15 -11.34 -11.68
CA TYR A 252 2.24 -11.99 -13.00
C TYR A 252 0.97 -11.86 -13.84
N GLY A 253 -0.21 -11.74 -13.23
CA GLY A 253 -1.50 -11.84 -13.92
C GLY A 253 -2.41 -10.61 -13.80
N ARG A 254 -2.05 -9.64 -12.95
CA ARG A 254 -2.90 -8.53 -12.49
C ARG A 254 -4.24 -9.02 -11.90
N ASP A 255 -4.41 -8.88 -10.60
CA ASP A 255 -5.65 -9.22 -9.91
C ASP A 255 -6.49 -7.96 -9.67
N PHE A 256 -7.47 -7.71 -10.55
CA PHE A 256 -8.34 -6.55 -10.44
C PHE A 256 -9.17 -6.54 -9.14
N ALA A 257 -9.55 -7.71 -8.62
CA ALA A 257 -10.32 -7.79 -7.38
C ALA A 257 -9.46 -7.38 -6.18
N LEU A 258 -8.20 -7.86 -6.14
CA LEU A 258 -7.22 -7.43 -5.14
C LEU A 258 -6.97 -5.93 -5.24
N GLN A 259 -6.74 -5.41 -6.45
CA GLN A 259 -6.50 -3.98 -6.66
C GLN A 259 -7.68 -3.13 -6.19
N GLN A 260 -8.89 -3.48 -6.57
CA GLN A 260 -10.08 -2.76 -6.09
C GLN A 260 -10.16 -2.80 -4.55
N PHE A 261 -9.91 -3.97 -3.95
CA PHE A 261 -9.94 -4.15 -2.51
C PHE A 261 -8.92 -3.26 -1.78
N ILE A 262 -7.63 -3.31 -2.16
CA ILE A 262 -6.58 -2.53 -1.47
C ILE A 262 -6.75 -1.02 -1.70
N TRP A 263 -7.37 -0.61 -2.80
CA TRP A 263 -7.67 0.80 -3.07
C TRP A 263 -8.84 1.31 -2.23
N GLU A 264 -9.91 0.51 -2.09
CA GLU A 264 -11.08 0.86 -1.30
C GLU A 264 -10.76 0.90 0.20
N TYR A 265 -10.06 -0.14 0.68
CA TYR A 265 -9.84 -0.39 2.10
C TYR A 265 -8.47 0.02 2.62
N GLY A 266 -7.50 0.34 1.76
CA GLY A 266 -6.19 0.85 2.20
C GLY A 266 -6.21 2.32 2.64
N ALA A 267 -7.30 3.05 2.43
CA ALA A 267 -7.37 4.48 2.66
C ALA A 267 -7.20 4.88 4.14
N ASP A 268 -7.70 4.07 5.09
CA ASP A 268 -7.63 4.28 6.54
C ASP A 268 -6.65 3.34 7.25
N VAL A 269 -5.79 2.66 6.48
CA VAL A 269 -4.70 1.84 6.97
C VAL A 269 -3.39 2.63 6.96
N ALA A 270 -2.48 2.34 7.90
CA ALA A 270 -1.20 3.08 7.97
C ALA A 270 -0.36 2.87 6.68
N PRO A 271 0.35 3.90 6.18
CA PRO A 271 1.15 3.81 4.96
C PRO A 271 2.48 3.11 5.24
N LYS A 272 2.44 1.82 5.59
CA LYS A 272 3.61 1.00 5.92
C LYS A 272 3.57 -0.34 5.16
N ARG A 273 4.74 -0.91 4.87
CA ARG A 273 4.86 -2.24 4.26
C ARG A 273 4.21 -3.32 5.13
N SER A 274 4.33 -3.22 6.46
CA SER A 274 3.70 -4.13 7.42
C SER A 274 2.18 -4.10 7.32
N SER A 275 1.61 -2.93 7.06
CA SER A 275 0.18 -2.75 6.83
C SER A 275 -0.29 -3.26 5.46
N PHE A 276 0.60 -3.34 4.45
CA PHE A 276 0.26 -3.96 3.17
C PHE A 276 -0.07 -5.43 3.34
N LYS A 277 0.82 -6.16 4.02
CA LYS A 277 0.64 -7.59 4.28
C LYS A 277 -0.69 -7.88 4.98
N LYS A 278 -1.06 -7.07 5.99
CA LYS A 278 -2.36 -7.17 6.67
C LYS A 278 -3.55 -7.00 5.73
N LEU A 279 -3.47 -6.10 4.75
CA LEU A 279 -4.51 -5.93 3.74
C LEU A 279 -4.62 -7.15 2.82
N ILE A 280 -3.49 -7.77 2.45
CA ILE A 280 -3.50 -8.99 1.63
C ILE A 280 -4.09 -10.17 2.40
N GLU A 281 -3.71 -10.33 3.68
CA GLU A 281 -4.29 -11.33 4.57
C GLU A 281 -5.80 -11.09 4.77
N ALA A 282 -6.23 -9.83 4.87
CA ALA A 282 -7.64 -9.50 4.97
C ALA A 282 -8.42 -9.75 3.66
N PHE A 283 -7.81 -9.51 2.50
CA PHE A 283 -8.37 -9.87 1.20
C PHE A 283 -8.54 -11.39 1.07
N GLN A 284 -7.55 -12.16 1.52
CA GLN A 284 -7.64 -13.61 1.54
C GLN A 284 -8.89 -14.09 2.30
N LEU A 285 -9.11 -13.58 3.52
CA LEU A 285 -10.31 -13.90 4.32
C LEU A 285 -11.61 -13.58 3.58
N SER A 286 -11.62 -12.52 2.77
CA SER A 286 -12.78 -12.11 1.97
C SER A 286 -13.04 -13.03 0.77
N SER A 287 -12.00 -13.74 0.30
CA SER A 287 -12.06 -14.64 -0.85
C SER A 287 -12.28 -16.12 -0.47
N GLU A 288 -11.93 -16.52 0.75
CA GLU A 288 -11.99 -17.90 1.23
C GLU A 288 -13.36 -18.31 1.79
N HIS A 289 -14.14 -19.04 0.98
CA HIS A 289 -15.54 -19.41 1.28
C HIS A 289 -15.72 -20.44 2.39
N SER A 290 -14.63 -20.95 2.94
CA SER A 290 -14.62 -21.99 3.98
C SER A 290 -14.61 -21.45 5.41
N ALA A 291 -14.24 -20.19 5.63
CA ALA A 291 -14.13 -19.64 6.98
C ALA A 291 -15.50 -19.15 7.52
N SER A 292 -15.74 -19.34 8.82
CA SER A 292 -16.93 -18.79 9.47
C SER A 292 -16.83 -17.26 9.59
N PHE A 293 -17.97 -16.55 9.69
CA PHE A 293 -17.92 -15.10 9.96
C PHE A 293 -17.21 -14.78 11.27
N GLU A 294 -17.34 -15.64 12.28
CA GLU A 294 -16.66 -15.47 13.56
C GLU A 294 -15.13 -15.47 13.39
N ASP A 295 -14.60 -16.43 12.65
CA ASP A 295 -13.17 -16.52 12.37
C ASP A 295 -12.68 -15.31 11.56
N CYS A 296 -13.41 -14.94 10.50
CA CYS A 296 -13.09 -13.78 9.69
C CYS A 296 -13.11 -12.49 10.51
N TRP A 297 -14.15 -12.28 11.32
CA TRP A 297 -14.30 -11.09 12.16
C TRP A 297 -13.20 -11.01 13.21
N ASN A 298 -12.95 -12.08 13.96
CA ASN A 298 -11.89 -12.13 14.96
C ASN A 298 -10.50 -11.92 14.35
N THR A 299 -10.26 -12.46 13.16
CA THR A 299 -8.99 -12.26 12.44
C THR A 299 -8.85 -10.80 12.00
N LEU A 300 -9.91 -10.17 11.44
CA LEU A 300 -9.88 -8.74 11.08
C LEU A 300 -9.59 -7.83 12.28
N LEU A 301 -10.18 -8.10 13.44
CA LEU A 301 -9.91 -7.34 14.66
C LEU A 301 -8.50 -7.59 15.21
N THR A 302 -7.89 -8.74 14.88
CA THR A 302 -6.48 -9.03 15.20
C THR A 302 -5.54 -8.25 14.29
N LEU A 303 -5.81 -8.25 12.97
CA LEU A 303 -5.03 -7.52 11.99
C LEU A 303 -5.06 -6.01 12.25
N PHE A 304 -6.24 -5.50 12.61
CA PHE A 304 -6.49 -4.09 12.86
C PHE A 304 -7.06 -3.88 14.27
N PRO A 305 -6.24 -3.79 15.31
CA PRO A 305 -6.73 -3.67 16.68
C PRO A 305 -7.26 -2.26 17.03
N SER A 306 -6.85 -1.22 16.30
CA SER A 306 -7.34 0.14 16.53
C SER A 306 -8.72 0.37 15.90
N GLN A 307 -9.59 1.12 16.58
CA GLN A 307 -10.90 1.54 16.04
C GLN A 307 -10.81 2.38 14.77
N ALA A 308 -9.68 3.07 14.56
CA ALA A 308 -9.45 3.95 13.41
C ALA A 308 -8.78 3.22 12.23
N GLU A 309 -8.11 2.10 12.48
CA GLU A 309 -7.39 1.36 11.43
C GLU A 309 -8.30 0.30 10.81
N GLY A 310 -8.34 0.24 9.47
CA GLY A 310 -9.18 -0.69 8.72
C GLY A 310 -10.68 -0.52 9.02
N ALA A 311 -11.10 0.66 9.45
CA ALA A 311 -12.47 0.95 9.87
C ALA A 311 -13.47 0.71 8.72
N ARG A 312 -13.14 1.14 7.50
CA ARG A 312 -13.95 0.89 6.29
C ARG A 312 -14.15 -0.59 6.03
N LEU A 313 -13.09 -1.37 6.17
CA LEU A 313 -13.14 -2.82 5.95
C LEU A 313 -13.97 -3.52 7.02
N LYS A 314 -13.76 -3.18 8.29
CA LYS A 314 -14.56 -3.69 9.41
C LYS A 314 -16.04 -3.31 9.26
N LEU A 315 -16.36 -2.09 8.84
CA LEU A 315 -17.73 -1.68 8.55
C LEU A 315 -18.33 -2.52 7.42
N ALA A 316 -17.58 -2.73 6.33
CA ALA A 316 -18.01 -3.56 5.22
C ALA A 316 -18.23 -5.03 5.62
N ALA A 317 -17.41 -5.58 6.51
CA ALA A 317 -17.58 -6.93 7.04
C ALA A 317 -18.79 -7.04 7.99
N ALA A 318 -18.96 -6.07 8.90
CA ALA A 318 -20.01 -6.11 9.92
C ALA A 318 -21.41 -5.86 9.33
N LEU A 319 -21.54 -4.97 8.35
CA LEU A 319 -22.85 -4.50 7.87
C LEU A 319 -23.35 -5.32 6.66
N PRO A 320 -24.65 -5.64 6.58
CA PRO A 320 -25.20 -6.43 5.50
C PRO A 320 -25.22 -5.67 4.15
N GLY A 321 -24.99 -6.37 3.04
CA GLY A 321 -25.08 -5.83 1.68
C GLY A 321 -23.81 -5.20 1.10
N LYS A 322 -22.64 -5.46 1.71
CA LYS A 322 -21.32 -5.07 1.16
C LYS A 322 -20.60 -6.29 0.57
N THR A 323 -19.96 -6.11 -0.58
CA THR A 323 -19.61 -7.13 -1.59
C THR A 323 -18.51 -8.13 -1.24
N TYR A 324 -17.76 -7.94 -0.16
CA TYR A 324 -16.54 -8.73 0.09
C TYR A 324 -16.69 -9.79 1.19
N TYR A 325 -17.78 -9.81 1.96
CA TYR A 325 -17.94 -10.78 3.04
C TYR A 325 -19.23 -11.58 2.86
N TYR A 326 -19.12 -12.90 3.06
CA TYR A 326 -20.17 -13.90 2.88
C TYR A 326 -21.56 -13.43 3.27
N ASP A 327 -22.52 -13.81 2.44
CA ASP A 327 -23.95 -13.69 2.72
C ASP A 327 -24.35 -14.79 3.73
N LEU A 328 -23.88 -14.63 4.97
CA LEU A 328 -24.30 -15.45 6.09
C LEU A 328 -25.63 -14.94 6.64
N PRO A 329 -26.47 -15.82 7.21
CA PRO A 329 -27.71 -15.41 7.86
C PRO A 329 -27.44 -14.27 8.85
N LEU A 330 -28.25 -13.23 8.77
CA LEU A 330 -28.08 -12.01 9.55
C LEU A 330 -28.01 -12.30 11.06
N SER A 331 -28.79 -13.27 11.55
CA SER A 331 -28.76 -13.76 12.93
C SER A 331 -27.38 -14.20 13.39
N ASN A 332 -26.68 -15.03 12.61
CA ASN A 332 -25.34 -15.50 12.95
C ASN A 332 -24.35 -14.33 13.03
N ARG A 333 -24.48 -13.37 12.11
CA ARG A 333 -23.64 -12.18 12.09
C ARG A 333 -23.85 -11.33 13.35
N VAL A 334 -25.11 -11.08 13.71
CA VAL A 334 -25.46 -10.35 14.94
C VAL A 334 -24.90 -11.06 16.16
N THR A 335 -25.10 -12.37 16.30
CA THR A 335 -24.58 -13.16 17.43
C THR A 335 -23.07 -12.95 17.61
N VAL A 336 -22.28 -13.06 16.54
CA VAL A 336 -20.84 -12.84 16.60
C VAL A 336 -20.50 -11.40 17.01
N LEU A 337 -21.20 -10.42 16.42
CA LEU A 337 -20.93 -9.01 16.70
C LEU A 337 -21.22 -8.64 18.16
N ILE A 338 -22.30 -9.16 18.76
CA ILE A 338 -22.69 -8.83 20.14
C ILE A 338 -21.95 -9.66 21.19
N THR A 339 -21.36 -10.80 20.83
CA THR A 339 -20.64 -11.69 21.78
C THR A 339 -19.11 -11.57 21.69
N SER A 340 -18.57 -10.90 20.67
CA SER A 340 -17.12 -10.73 20.53
C SER A 340 -16.49 -10.07 21.76
N GLN A 341 -15.37 -10.63 22.22
CA GLN A 341 -14.57 -10.11 23.33
C GLN A 341 -13.66 -8.93 22.92
N ARG A 342 -13.68 -8.53 21.65
CA ARG A 342 -12.81 -7.48 21.08
C ARG A 342 -13.61 -6.29 20.56
N ASP A 343 -14.75 -6.00 21.18
CA ASP A 343 -15.62 -4.87 20.85
C ASP A 343 -14.91 -3.50 20.97
N SER A 344 -13.88 -3.40 21.82
CA SER A 344 -12.98 -2.24 21.88
C SER A 344 -12.30 -1.90 20.54
N SER A 345 -12.16 -2.87 19.63
CA SER A 345 -11.55 -2.71 18.30
C SER A 345 -12.56 -2.35 17.21
N TYR A 346 -13.85 -2.25 17.54
CA TYR A 346 -14.90 -1.94 16.57
C TYR A 346 -14.76 -0.50 16.05
N PRO A 347 -15.12 -0.23 14.79
CA PRO A 347 -15.12 1.13 14.27
C PRO A 347 -16.05 2.03 15.09
N LYS A 348 -15.61 3.24 15.46
CA LYS A 348 -16.46 4.21 16.18
C LYS A 348 -17.79 4.47 15.48
N ARG A 349 -17.74 4.55 14.14
CA ARG A 349 -18.89 4.82 13.28
C ARG A 349 -19.80 3.62 13.04
N LEU A 350 -19.51 2.46 13.63
CA LEU A 350 -20.34 1.27 13.39
C LEU A 350 -21.79 1.52 13.80
N MET A 351 -22.02 2.05 15.01
CA MET A 351 -23.35 2.42 15.49
C MET A 351 -23.97 3.63 14.79
N GLU A 352 -23.16 4.49 14.17
CA GLU A 352 -23.62 5.67 13.43
C GLU A 352 -24.01 5.35 11.98
N SER A 353 -23.74 4.12 11.53
CA SER A 353 -24.03 3.73 10.15
C SER A 353 -25.54 3.68 9.92
N PRO A 354 -26.07 4.28 8.84
CA PRO A 354 -27.49 4.14 8.50
C PRO A 354 -27.85 2.67 8.22
N ASP A 355 -26.88 1.84 7.83
CA ASP A 355 -27.10 0.41 7.63
C ASP A 355 -27.28 -0.37 8.94
N ILE A 356 -27.07 0.24 10.12
CA ILE A 356 -27.37 -0.38 11.42
C ILE A 356 -28.87 -0.69 11.54
N GLU A 357 -29.73 0.14 10.95
CA GLU A 357 -31.18 -0.04 10.94
C GLU A 357 -31.59 -1.32 10.19
N ARG A 358 -30.72 -1.87 9.32
CA ARG A 358 -30.99 -3.12 8.62
C ARG A 358 -31.15 -4.30 9.59
N PHE A 359 -30.49 -4.27 10.75
CA PHE A 359 -30.70 -5.24 11.83
C PHE A 359 -32.11 -5.15 12.46
N ALA A 360 -32.79 -4.02 12.29
CA ALA A 360 -34.12 -3.74 12.84
C ALA A 360 -35.23 -3.73 11.77
N THR A 361 -34.95 -4.14 10.53
CA THR A 361 -35.98 -4.25 9.49
C THR A 361 -36.97 -5.37 9.78
N ASP A 362 -38.20 -5.29 9.28
CA ASP A 362 -39.26 -6.28 9.56
C ASP A 362 -38.83 -7.72 9.26
N PHE A 363 -38.04 -7.93 8.21
CA PHE A 363 -37.51 -9.24 7.83
C PHE A 363 -36.35 -9.73 8.71
N ALA A 364 -35.62 -8.82 9.35
CA ALA A 364 -34.41 -9.10 10.13
C ALA A 364 -34.65 -9.13 11.65
N LEU A 365 -35.72 -8.49 12.10
CA LEU A 365 -35.91 -8.16 13.51
C LEU A 365 -36.03 -9.40 14.38
N ALA A 366 -36.86 -10.38 13.98
CA ALA A 366 -37.06 -11.60 14.77
C ALA A 366 -35.74 -12.36 14.98
N ASP A 367 -34.96 -12.51 13.91
CA ASP A 367 -33.65 -13.16 13.90
C ASP A 367 -32.63 -12.43 14.80
N THR A 368 -32.63 -11.10 14.73
CA THR A 368 -31.75 -10.24 15.55
C THR A 368 -32.11 -10.34 17.03
N LEU A 369 -33.41 -10.27 17.37
CA LEU A 369 -33.88 -10.41 18.74
C LEU A 369 -33.60 -11.80 19.31
N GLN A 370 -33.78 -12.84 18.51
CA GLN A 370 -33.45 -14.20 18.90
C GLN A 370 -31.94 -14.37 19.18
N ALA A 371 -31.09 -13.82 18.31
CA ALA A 371 -29.63 -13.80 18.50
C ALA A 371 -29.23 -13.12 19.83
N ILE A 372 -29.81 -11.96 20.13
CA ILE A 372 -29.60 -11.22 21.38
C ILE A 372 -30.07 -12.04 22.58
N ALA A 373 -31.29 -12.59 22.52
CA ALA A 373 -31.89 -13.32 23.61
C ALA A 373 -31.18 -14.66 23.92
N SER A 374 -30.53 -15.25 22.92
CA SER A 374 -29.77 -16.50 23.06
C SER A 374 -28.30 -16.27 23.41
N ALA A 375 -27.81 -15.03 23.38
CA ALA A 375 -26.42 -14.73 23.70
C ALA A 375 -26.17 -14.87 25.22
N PRO A 376 -25.12 -15.62 25.64
CA PRO A 376 -24.84 -15.81 27.07
C PRO A 376 -24.38 -14.51 27.75
N ASN A 377 -23.70 -13.64 27.00
CA ASN A 377 -23.33 -12.29 27.38
C ASN A 377 -23.37 -11.41 26.13
N ILE A 378 -23.69 -10.13 26.29
CA ILE A 378 -23.58 -9.12 25.23
C ILE A 378 -22.48 -8.12 25.60
N ASN A 379 -21.76 -7.65 24.60
CA ASN A 379 -20.71 -6.65 24.74
C ASN A 379 -21.28 -5.22 24.64
N SER A 380 -20.43 -4.19 24.73
CA SER A 380 -20.89 -2.79 24.71
C SER A 380 -21.55 -2.38 23.39
N PHE A 381 -21.23 -3.07 22.28
CA PHE A 381 -21.93 -2.91 21.01
C PHE A 381 -23.33 -3.52 21.08
N GLY A 382 -23.47 -4.73 21.62
CA GLY A 382 -24.75 -5.40 21.81
C GLY A 382 -25.72 -4.59 22.67
N GLU A 383 -25.25 -4.02 23.79
CA GLU A 383 -26.07 -3.15 24.64
C GLU A 383 -26.61 -1.94 23.88
N LYS A 384 -25.76 -1.25 23.11
CA LYS A 384 -26.16 -0.11 22.29
C LYS A 384 -27.09 -0.51 21.14
N LEU A 385 -26.88 -1.68 20.55
CA LEU A 385 -27.75 -2.21 19.50
C LEU A 385 -29.15 -2.46 20.05
N VAL A 386 -29.27 -3.07 21.23
CA VAL A 386 -30.56 -3.27 21.92
C VAL A 386 -31.25 -1.93 22.18
N GLN A 387 -30.53 -0.94 22.73
CA GLN A 387 -31.06 0.41 22.96
C GLN A 387 -31.56 1.06 21.67
N THR A 388 -30.78 0.95 20.61
CA THR A 388 -31.11 1.52 19.29
C THR A 388 -32.38 0.90 18.75
N ILE A 389 -32.46 -0.44 18.72
CA ILE A 389 -33.66 -1.17 18.27
C ILE A 389 -34.86 -0.75 19.13
N ALA A 390 -34.74 -0.77 20.46
CA ALA A 390 -35.82 -0.42 21.38
C ALA A 390 -36.44 0.96 21.06
N SER A 391 -35.58 1.94 20.78
CA SER A 391 -35.99 3.31 20.50
C SER A 391 -36.62 3.52 19.12
N SER A 392 -36.45 2.57 18.20
CA SER A 392 -36.88 2.68 16.79
C SER A 392 -38.01 1.73 16.39
N LEU A 393 -38.49 0.86 17.29
CA LEU A 393 -39.54 -0.12 16.96
C LEU A 393 -40.87 0.55 16.63
N SER A 394 -41.46 0.17 15.50
CA SER A 394 -42.85 0.52 15.18
C SER A 394 -43.86 -0.29 16.03
N PRO A 395 -45.12 0.15 16.16
CA PRO A 395 -46.18 -0.62 16.84
C PRO A 395 -46.39 -2.04 16.29
N GLU A 396 -46.11 -2.26 15.01
CA GLU A 396 -46.22 -3.58 14.38
C GLU A 396 -45.02 -4.46 14.76
N GLN A 397 -43.81 -3.88 14.76
CA GLN A 397 -42.58 -4.56 15.17
C GLN A 397 -42.57 -4.93 16.67
N LEU A 398 -43.24 -4.14 17.52
CA LEU A 398 -43.44 -4.48 18.93
C LEU A 398 -44.20 -5.79 19.12
N LYS A 399 -45.12 -6.14 18.22
CA LYS A 399 -45.82 -7.44 18.27
C LYS A 399 -44.87 -8.59 17.97
N THR A 400 -43.99 -8.42 16.98
CA THR A 400 -42.93 -9.38 16.66
C THR A 400 -41.98 -9.56 17.84
N ALA A 401 -41.55 -8.47 18.48
CA ALA A 401 -40.72 -8.54 19.68
C ALA A 401 -41.43 -9.26 20.85
N ALA A 402 -42.72 -8.97 21.05
CA ALA A 402 -43.52 -9.60 22.10
C ALA A 402 -43.74 -11.11 21.90
N SER A 403 -43.65 -11.61 20.66
CA SER A 403 -43.71 -13.05 20.36
C SER A 403 -42.42 -13.83 20.69
N ILE A 404 -41.35 -13.15 21.11
CA ILE A 404 -40.08 -13.74 21.53
C ILE A 404 -39.90 -13.42 23.02
N PRO A 405 -40.39 -14.27 23.95
CA PRO A 405 -40.49 -13.95 25.38
C PRO A 405 -39.16 -13.55 26.05
N SER A 406 -38.06 -14.11 25.57
CA SER A 406 -36.71 -13.81 26.06
C SER A 406 -36.17 -12.45 25.58
N ALA A 407 -36.67 -11.91 24.46
CA ALA A 407 -36.27 -10.60 23.96
C ALA A 407 -36.90 -9.44 24.75
N LEU A 408 -38.10 -9.64 25.31
CA LEU A 408 -38.77 -8.65 26.18
C LEU A 408 -37.94 -8.32 27.44
N ILE A 409 -37.23 -9.30 27.98
CA ILE A 409 -36.36 -9.12 29.16
C ILE A 409 -35.21 -8.16 28.84
N CYS A 410 -34.64 -8.25 27.64
CA CYS A 410 -33.57 -7.36 27.20
C CYS A 410 -34.04 -5.90 27.10
N PHE A 411 -35.31 -5.65 26.74
CA PHE A 411 -35.85 -4.30 26.65
C PHE A 411 -36.24 -3.70 28.01
N CYS A 412 -36.79 -4.49 28.93
CA CYS A 412 -37.13 -4.02 30.29
C CYS A 412 -35.89 -3.70 31.16
N SER A 413 -34.73 -4.26 30.82
CA SER A 413 -33.47 -4.03 31.56
C SER A 413 -32.89 -2.63 31.33
N VAL A 414 -33.23 -1.99 30.20
CA VAL A 414 -32.65 -0.71 29.76
C VAL A 414 -33.35 0.50 30.41
N GLU A 415 -34.63 0.39 30.76
CA GLU A 415 -35.40 1.48 31.40
C GLU A 415 -35.02 1.74 32.86
N THR A 416 -34.18 0.91 33.48
CA THR A 416 -33.79 1.07 34.90
C THR A 416 -32.48 1.84 35.14
N GLN A 417 -31.85 2.37 34.08
CA GLN A 417 -30.62 3.18 34.18
C GLN A 417 -30.75 4.63 33.68
N SER A 418 -31.97 5.11 33.39
CA SER A 418 -32.21 6.52 33.06
C SER A 418 -32.41 7.41 34.28
#